data_AF-A0A6J2JJA8-F1
#
_entry.id   AF-A0A6J2JJA8-F1
#
_cell.length_a   1.000
_cell.length_b   1.000
_cell.length_c   1.000
_cell.angle_alpha   90.00
_cell.angle_beta   90.00
_cell.angle_gamma   90.00
#
_symmetry.space_group_name_H-M   'P 1'
#
loop_
_entity.id
_entity.type
_entity.pdbx_description
1 polymer ?
#
loop_
_entity_poly.entity_id
_entity_poly.type
_entity_poly.pdbx_seq_one_letter_code
_entity_poly.pdbx_strand_id
1 'polypeptide(L)'
;MRRMNVKIAKILNQKSSQIPNFNNNDDDPSKITRRFDELRKKAIKGIDTGKNYLRLEYFSDDNITEISIEKNKTLALMEHYIYETRYKLPYAQLLRKKYRDNIKYKIGFCFALLRQLKQQQMMIYTTLVNQYLRTTTLHFHIKMYEKVVRLDIDIKDVILLVRRYERARKLALNPNYYDDS
;
A
#
# COMPACT_ATOMS: atom_id res chain seq x y z
N MET A 1 14.52 8.28 -20.94
CA MET A 1 13.99 7.02 -20.37
C MET A 1 15.06 6.04 -19.84
N ARG A 2 16.29 5.92 -20.40
CA ARG A 2 17.29 4.91 -19.94
C ARG A 2 17.95 5.16 -18.56
N ARG A 3 18.29 6.40 -18.18
CA ARG A 3 19.06 6.66 -16.95
C ARG A 3 18.29 6.40 -15.64
N MET A 4 17.00 6.67 -15.62
CA MET A 4 16.14 6.49 -14.44
C MET A 4 15.90 5.00 -14.16
N ASN A 5 15.65 4.20 -15.19
CA ASN A 5 15.49 2.75 -15.07
C ASN A 5 16.79 2.08 -14.58
N VAL A 6 17.96 2.57 -15.00
CA VAL A 6 19.27 2.08 -14.52
C VAL A 6 19.50 2.44 -13.05
N LYS A 7 19.10 3.63 -12.60
CA LYS A 7 19.19 4.02 -11.17
C LYS A 7 18.25 3.18 -10.30
N ILE A 8 17.02 2.96 -10.75
CA ILE A 8 16.03 2.11 -10.06
C ILE A 8 16.54 0.66 -9.96
N ALA A 9 17.05 0.10 -11.06
CA ALA A 9 17.64 -1.24 -11.05
C ALA A 9 18.86 -1.35 -10.12
N LYS A 10 19.69 -0.30 -10.05
CA LYS A 10 20.86 -0.26 -9.15
C LYS A 10 20.45 -0.25 -7.67
N ILE A 11 19.39 0.47 -7.32
CA ILE A 11 18.84 0.52 -5.95
C ILE A 11 18.17 -0.80 -5.57
N LEU A 12 17.43 -1.41 -6.50
CA LEU A 12 16.72 -2.67 -6.26
C LEU A 12 17.66 -3.89 -6.19
N ASN A 13 18.80 -3.85 -6.89
CA ASN A 13 19.77 -4.94 -6.92
C ASN A 13 20.87 -4.82 -5.85
N GLN A 14 20.87 -3.75 -5.05
CA GLN A 14 21.80 -3.61 -3.93
C GLN A 14 21.34 -4.57 -2.83
N LYS A 15 22.04 -5.71 -2.66
CA LYS A 15 21.77 -6.65 -1.55
C LYS A 15 21.91 -5.90 -0.23
N SER A 16 20.81 -5.74 0.50
CA SER A 16 20.85 -5.31 1.90
C SER A 16 21.70 -6.33 2.67
N SER A 17 22.83 -5.90 3.23
CA SER A 17 23.56 -6.71 4.19
C SER A 17 22.63 -7.02 5.36
N GLN A 18 22.30 -8.30 5.54
CA GLN A 18 21.19 -8.75 6.37
C GLN A 18 21.56 -9.05 7.83
N ILE A 19 22.75 -8.66 8.31
CA ILE A 19 23.15 -8.99 9.69
C ILE A 19 23.92 -7.80 10.29
N PRO A 20 23.48 -7.25 11.42
CA PRO A 20 24.27 -6.32 12.23
C PRO A 20 25.61 -6.99 12.61
N ASN A 21 26.72 -6.27 12.51
CA ASN A 21 28.03 -6.82 12.80
C ASN A 21 28.25 -6.85 14.33
N PHE A 22 27.73 -7.88 14.99
CA PHE A 22 27.79 -8.04 16.46
C PHE A 22 29.22 -8.03 17.03
N ASN A 23 30.23 -8.39 16.22
CA ASN A 23 31.63 -8.39 16.63
C ASN A 23 32.19 -6.98 16.90
N ASN A 24 31.55 -5.92 16.37
CA ASN A 24 31.98 -4.54 16.55
C ASN A 24 31.22 -3.79 17.65
N ASN A 25 30.36 -4.44 18.44
CA ASN A 25 29.49 -3.77 19.43
C ASN A 25 28.67 -2.61 18.83
N ASP A 26 28.23 -2.71 17.57
CA ASP A 26 27.44 -1.64 16.93
C ASP A 26 26.00 -1.55 17.48
N ASP A 27 25.55 -2.57 18.21
CA ASP A 27 24.28 -2.60 18.96
C ASP A 27 24.39 -2.11 20.41
N ASP A 28 25.57 -1.65 20.87
CA ASP A 28 25.73 -1.15 22.23
C ASP A 28 25.12 0.26 22.36
N PRO A 29 24.03 0.45 23.14
CA PRO A 29 23.40 1.76 23.33
C PRO A 29 24.34 2.79 23.97
N SER A 30 25.44 2.35 24.58
CA SER A 30 26.49 3.24 25.11
C SER A 30 27.32 3.94 24.02
N LYS A 31 27.42 3.36 22.80
CA LYS A 31 28.03 4.03 21.63
C LYS A 31 27.12 5.11 21.04
N ILE A 32 25.82 4.83 20.96
CA ILE A 32 24.82 5.78 20.45
C ILE A 32 24.75 7.01 21.35
N THR A 33 24.78 6.80 22.66
CA THR A 33 24.83 7.88 23.67
C THR A 33 26.16 8.64 23.65
N ARG A 34 27.31 7.96 23.49
CA ARG A 34 28.62 8.64 23.29
C ARG A 34 28.64 9.56 22.08
N ARG A 35 28.12 9.11 20.94
CA ARG A 35 28.02 9.93 19.72
C ARG A 35 27.13 11.15 19.95
N PHE A 36 26.04 10.97 20.68
CA PHE A 36 25.12 12.05 21.04
C PHE A 36 25.79 13.08 21.98
N ASP A 37 26.55 12.62 22.96
CA ASP A 37 27.29 13.46 23.89
C ASP A 37 28.43 14.24 23.20
N GLU A 38 29.12 13.62 22.24
CA GLU A 38 30.12 14.29 21.41
C GLU A 38 29.52 15.35 20.50
N LEU A 39 28.37 15.06 19.86
CA LEU A 39 27.62 16.03 19.07
C LEU A 39 27.16 17.22 19.92
N ARG A 40 26.70 16.95 21.15
CA ARG A 40 26.30 17.99 22.11
C ARG A 40 27.49 18.83 22.55
N LYS A 41 28.65 18.22 22.83
CA LYS A 41 29.90 18.92 23.16
C LYS A 41 30.42 19.77 21.99
N LYS A 42 30.30 19.30 20.74
CA LYS A 42 30.66 20.07 19.54
C LYS A 42 29.71 21.24 19.30
N ALA A 43 28.41 21.06 19.51
CA ALA A 43 27.41 22.13 19.42
C ALA A 43 27.63 23.24 20.47
N ILE A 44 28.15 22.90 21.66
CA ILE A 44 28.48 23.86 22.72
C ILE A 44 29.79 24.61 22.41
N LYS A 45 30.77 23.99 21.74
CA LYS A 45 32.06 24.61 21.41
C LYS A 45 32.03 25.52 20.17
N GLY A 46 31.04 25.39 19.29
CA GLY A 46 30.91 26.21 18.08
C GLY A 46 30.14 27.50 18.32
N ILE A 47 30.85 28.58 18.65
CA ILE A 47 30.26 29.88 19.07
C ILE A 47 29.48 30.59 17.94
N ASP A 48 29.65 30.25 16.65
CA ASP A 48 29.00 30.99 15.55
C ASP A 48 28.14 30.18 14.56
N THR A 49 27.88 28.89 14.79
CA THR A 49 27.05 28.06 13.87
C THR A 49 25.97 27.22 14.57
N GLY A 50 25.66 27.54 15.83
CA GLY A 50 24.81 26.71 16.70
C GLY A 50 23.37 26.47 16.24
N LYS A 51 22.77 27.36 15.41
CA LYS A 51 21.37 27.17 14.96
C LYS A 51 21.21 26.23 13.77
N ASN A 52 22.24 26.04 12.96
CA ASN A 52 22.15 25.23 11.73
C ASN A 52 23.11 24.05 11.68
N TYR A 53 24.04 23.88 12.63
CA TYR A 53 24.98 22.76 12.64
C TYR A 53 24.29 21.39 12.64
N LEU A 54 23.30 21.19 13.53
CA LEU A 54 22.52 19.94 13.56
C LEU A 54 21.77 19.72 12.23
N ARG A 55 21.18 20.78 11.66
CA ARG A 55 20.49 20.70 10.38
C ARG A 55 21.44 20.44 9.21
N LEU A 56 22.68 20.93 9.25
CA LEU A 56 23.68 20.62 8.23
C LEU A 56 24.19 19.19 8.36
N GLU A 57 24.31 18.64 9.56
CA GLU A 57 24.76 17.25 9.78
C GLU A 57 23.68 16.20 9.48
N TYR A 58 22.39 16.50 9.71
CA TYR A 58 21.28 15.61 9.34
C TYR A 58 20.91 15.64 7.86
N PHE A 59 21.33 16.67 7.14
CA PHE A 59 21.00 16.90 5.73
C PHE A 59 22.24 16.96 4.82
N SER A 60 23.45 16.69 5.34
CA SER A 60 24.62 16.49 4.51
C SER A 60 24.56 15.11 3.85
N ASP A 61 24.73 15.09 2.53
CA ASP A 61 24.71 13.86 1.72
C ASP A 61 25.84 12.88 2.07
N ASP A 62 26.79 13.29 2.92
CA ASP A 62 27.96 12.51 3.31
C ASP A 62 27.69 11.51 4.43
N ASN A 63 26.55 11.59 5.14
CA ASN A 63 26.13 10.61 6.13
C ASN A 63 24.71 10.13 5.85
N ILE A 64 24.61 9.24 4.86
CA ILE A 64 23.40 8.51 4.51
C ILE A 64 23.01 7.60 5.69
N THR A 65 22.31 8.15 6.67
CA THR A 65 21.68 7.38 7.75
C THR A 65 20.61 6.46 7.16
N GLU A 66 20.40 5.29 7.76
CA GLU A 66 19.36 4.33 7.34
C GLU A 66 17.98 5.01 7.23
N ILE A 67 17.71 5.96 8.13
CA ILE A 67 16.51 6.80 8.14
C ILE A 67 16.38 7.66 6.86
N SER A 68 17.48 8.22 6.33
CA SER A 68 17.43 9.01 5.10
C SER A 68 17.21 8.13 3.87
N ILE A 69 17.75 6.90 3.87
CA ILE A 69 17.50 5.89 2.82
C ILE A 69 16.02 5.50 2.82
N GLU A 70 15.45 5.20 3.99
CA GLU A 70 14.04 4.84 4.12
C GLU A 70 13.11 5.99 3.71
N LYS A 71 13.45 7.22 4.11
CA LYS A 71 12.74 8.42 3.69
C LYS A 71 12.79 8.62 2.17
N ASN A 72 13.94 8.42 1.54
CA ASN A 72 14.08 8.54 0.09
C ASN A 72 13.35 7.42 -0.66
N LYS A 73 13.35 6.19 -0.12
CA LYS A 73 12.56 5.07 -0.66
C LYS A 73 11.06 5.36 -0.58
N THR A 74 10.58 5.86 0.56
CA THR A 74 9.16 6.21 0.73
C THR A 74 8.74 7.35 -0.19
N LEU A 75 9.56 8.39 -0.34
CA LEU A 75 9.32 9.46 -1.33
C LEU A 75 9.26 8.93 -2.76
N ALA A 76 10.21 8.07 -3.16
CA ALA A 76 10.21 7.46 -4.49
C ALA A 76 8.97 6.58 -4.73
N LEU A 77 8.52 5.82 -3.71
CA LEU A 77 7.27 5.07 -3.78
C LEU A 77 6.06 5.99 -3.92
N MET A 78 6.01 7.09 -3.16
CA MET A 78 4.94 8.08 -3.25
C MET A 78 4.87 8.71 -4.64
N GLU A 79 6.02 9.12 -5.20
CA GLU A 79 6.10 9.65 -6.57
C GLU A 79 5.62 8.64 -7.60
N HIS A 80 6.00 7.37 -7.47
CA HIS A 80 5.52 6.30 -8.34
C HIS A 80 4.00 6.14 -8.23
N TYR A 81 3.43 6.14 -7.03
CA TYR A 81 1.96 6.09 -6.84
C TYR A 81 1.27 7.31 -7.46
N ILE A 82 1.82 8.52 -7.30
CA ILE A 82 1.30 9.75 -7.90
C ILE A 82 1.35 9.64 -9.44
N TYR A 83 2.43 9.12 -10.00
CA TYR A 83 2.56 8.94 -11.44
C TYR A 83 1.54 7.92 -11.98
N GLU A 84 1.46 6.75 -11.36
CA GLU A 84 0.50 5.70 -11.72
C GLU A 84 -0.95 6.20 -11.64
N THR A 85 -1.30 6.91 -10.56
CA THR A 85 -2.64 7.47 -10.38
C THR A 85 -2.92 8.63 -11.34
N ARG A 86 -1.95 9.50 -11.63
CA ARG A 86 -2.14 10.64 -12.54
C ARG A 86 -2.24 10.21 -14.00
N TYR A 87 -1.51 9.18 -14.43
CA TYR A 87 -1.40 8.84 -15.85
C TYR A 87 -2.15 7.56 -16.24
N LYS A 88 -2.21 6.52 -15.39
CA LYS A 88 -2.94 5.28 -15.73
C LYS A 88 -4.41 5.33 -15.35
N LEU A 89 -4.78 6.07 -14.31
CA LEU A 89 -6.17 6.22 -13.89
C LEU A 89 -7.05 6.91 -14.95
N PRO A 90 -6.63 8.02 -15.61
CA PRO A 90 -7.46 8.66 -16.64
C PRO A 90 -7.72 7.75 -17.84
N TYR A 91 -6.71 6.98 -18.27
CA TYR A 91 -6.88 6.03 -19.38
C TYR A 91 -7.88 4.92 -19.03
N ALA A 92 -7.80 4.36 -17.82
CA ALA A 92 -8.78 3.40 -17.33
C ALA A 92 -10.19 4.01 -17.23
N GLN A 93 -10.32 5.29 -16.86
CA GLN A 93 -11.60 6.00 -16.82
C GLN A 93 -12.19 6.21 -18.22
N LEU A 94 -11.38 6.54 -19.23
CA LEU A 94 -11.83 6.66 -20.61
C LEU A 94 -12.32 5.32 -21.16
N LEU A 95 -11.60 4.22 -20.88
CA LEU A 95 -12.04 2.87 -21.24
C LEU A 95 -13.35 2.50 -20.54
N ARG A 96 -13.50 2.82 -19.24
CA ARG A 96 -14.77 2.61 -18.51
C ARG A 96 -15.93 3.35 -19.17
N LYS A 97 -15.73 4.60 -19.60
CA LYS A 97 -16.74 5.38 -20.32
C LYS A 97 -17.10 4.72 -21.65
N LYS A 98 -16.10 4.30 -22.43
CA LYS A 98 -16.29 3.66 -23.74
C LYS A 98 -17.09 2.36 -23.67
N TYR A 99 -16.81 1.51 -22.68
CA TYR A 99 -17.45 0.19 -22.55
C TYR A 99 -18.60 0.16 -21.55
N ARG A 100 -19.03 1.33 -21.05
CA ARG A 100 -20.01 1.44 -19.95
C ARG A 100 -21.29 0.65 -20.21
N ASP A 101 -21.78 0.66 -21.45
CA ASP A 101 -23.06 0.05 -21.82
C ASP A 101 -22.96 -1.42 -22.26
N ASN A 102 -21.75 -1.91 -22.53
CA ASN A 102 -21.55 -3.28 -22.96
C ASN A 102 -21.83 -4.26 -21.81
N ILE A 103 -22.80 -5.15 -21.99
CA ILE A 103 -23.21 -6.14 -20.97
C ILE A 103 -22.05 -7.07 -20.59
N LYS A 104 -21.22 -7.50 -21.55
CA LYS A 104 -20.04 -8.35 -21.27
C LYS A 104 -19.03 -7.61 -20.39
N TYR A 105 -18.84 -6.31 -20.64
CA TYR A 105 -17.99 -5.46 -19.81
C TYR A 105 -18.56 -5.31 -18.39
N LYS A 106 -19.87 -5.04 -18.26
CA LYS A 106 -20.54 -4.94 -16.96
C LYS A 106 -20.40 -6.23 -16.13
N ILE A 107 -20.53 -7.40 -16.76
CA ILE A 107 -20.32 -8.70 -16.10
C ILE A 107 -18.86 -8.85 -15.65
N GLY A 108 -17.90 -8.58 -16.54
CA GLY A 108 -16.47 -8.63 -16.19
C GLY A 108 -16.10 -7.68 -15.06
N PHE A 109 -16.69 -6.48 -15.04
CA PHE A 109 -16.53 -5.51 -13.95
C PHE A 109 -17.07 -6.05 -12.62
N CYS A 110 -18.25 -6.68 -12.62
CA CYS A 110 -18.81 -7.30 -11.42
C CYS A 110 -17.93 -8.45 -10.91
N PHE A 111 -17.35 -9.27 -11.79
CA PHE A 111 -16.37 -10.30 -11.38
C PHE A 111 -15.11 -9.71 -10.75
N ALA A 112 -14.56 -8.64 -11.32
CA ALA A 112 -13.43 -7.94 -10.74
C ALA A 112 -13.78 -7.39 -9.33
N LEU A 113 -14.99 -6.85 -9.18
CA LEU A 113 -15.48 -6.33 -7.92
C LEU A 113 -15.71 -7.44 -6.88
N LEU A 114 -16.27 -8.59 -7.27
CA LEU A 114 -16.39 -9.77 -6.40
C LEU A 114 -15.01 -10.25 -5.91
N ARG A 115 -14.02 -10.30 -6.81
CA ARG A 115 -12.65 -10.67 -6.45
C ARG A 115 -12.07 -9.71 -5.42
N GLN A 116 -12.29 -8.41 -5.60
CA GLN A 116 -11.85 -7.38 -4.66
C GLN A 116 -12.54 -7.51 -3.29
N LEU A 117 -13.86 -7.68 -3.27
CA LEU A 117 -14.62 -7.88 -2.03
C LEU A 117 -14.16 -9.15 -1.29
N LYS A 118 -13.88 -10.23 -2.01
CA LYS A 118 -13.35 -11.46 -1.41
C LYS A 118 -11.96 -11.26 -0.81
N GLN A 119 -11.10 -10.49 -1.48
CA GLN A 119 -9.79 -10.14 -0.94
C GLN A 119 -9.91 -9.29 0.33
N GLN A 120 -10.84 -8.33 0.37
CA GLN A 120 -11.13 -7.52 1.56
C GLN A 120 -11.64 -8.38 2.72
N GLN A 121 -12.56 -9.32 2.45
CA GLN A 121 -13.05 -10.27 3.44
C GLN A 121 -11.89 -11.10 4.02
N MET A 122 -10.98 -11.58 3.16
CA MET A 122 -9.80 -12.33 3.60
C MET A 122 -8.86 -11.49 4.47
N MET A 123 -8.62 -10.22 4.10
CA MET A 123 -7.80 -9.31 4.91
C MET A 123 -8.41 -9.03 6.28
N ILE A 124 -9.74 -8.86 6.37
CA ILE A 124 -10.42 -8.66 7.64
C ILE A 124 -10.32 -9.92 8.50
N TYR A 125 -10.52 -11.08 7.89
CA TYR A 125 -10.39 -12.36 8.58
C TYR A 125 -8.98 -12.57 9.14
N THR A 126 -7.94 -12.37 8.33
CA THR A 126 -6.55 -12.51 8.80
C THR A 126 -6.21 -11.49 9.89
N THR A 127 -6.70 -10.25 9.76
CA THR A 127 -6.53 -9.22 10.78
C THR A 127 -7.20 -9.64 12.10
N LEU A 128 -8.42 -10.18 12.03
CA LEU A 128 -9.14 -10.65 13.20
C LEU A 128 -8.41 -11.81 13.87
N VAL A 129 -7.96 -12.81 13.12
CA VAL A 129 -7.19 -13.94 13.65
C VAL A 129 -5.90 -13.48 14.32
N ASN A 130 -5.15 -12.57 13.68
CA ASN A 130 -3.88 -12.07 14.21
C ASN A 130 -4.04 -11.20 15.46
N GLN A 131 -5.15 -10.46 15.56
CA GLN A 131 -5.41 -9.54 16.68
C GLN A 131 -6.29 -10.14 17.77
N TYR A 132 -6.89 -11.31 17.55
CA TYR A 132 -7.82 -11.97 18.48
C TYR A 132 -7.23 -12.13 19.89
N LEU A 133 -5.96 -12.50 19.99
CA LEU A 133 -5.27 -12.67 21.29
C LEU A 133 -4.64 -11.37 21.82
N ARG A 134 -4.46 -10.36 20.96
CA ARG A 134 -3.75 -9.10 21.29
C ARG A 134 -4.70 -7.99 21.70
N THR A 135 -5.95 -8.05 21.27
CA THR A 135 -6.97 -7.05 21.56
C THR A 135 -8.05 -7.65 22.44
N THR A 136 -8.23 -7.11 23.64
CA THR A 136 -9.26 -7.53 24.60
C THR A 136 -10.51 -6.65 24.54
N THR A 137 -10.53 -5.64 23.66
CA THR A 137 -11.61 -4.66 23.62
C THR A 137 -12.79 -5.19 22.81
N LEU A 138 -13.94 -5.32 23.46
CA LEU A 138 -15.20 -5.70 22.81
C LEU A 138 -15.54 -4.82 21.60
N HIS A 139 -15.21 -3.52 21.69
CA HIS A 139 -15.43 -2.55 20.62
C HIS A 139 -14.76 -2.96 19.29
N PHE A 140 -13.51 -3.44 19.33
CA PHE A 140 -12.79 -3.89 18.14
C PHE A 140 -13.52 -5.06 17.46
N HIS A 141 -13.93 -6.06 18.24
CA HIS A 141 -14.64 -7.24 17.72
C HIS A 141 -15.99 -6.88 17.11
N ILE A 142 -16.77 -6.01 17.76
CA ILE A 142 -18.06 -5.52 17.22
C ILE A 142 -17.85 -4.77 15.90
N LYS A 143 -16.83 -3.90 15.81
CA LYS A 143 -16.52 -3.18 14.58
C LYS A 143 -16.03 -4.08 13.45
N MET A 144 -15.27 -5.11 13.77
CA MET A 144 -14.85 -6.10 12.77
C MET A 144 -16.05 -6.92 12.28
N TYR A 145 -16.94 -7.34 13.18
CA TYR A 145 -18.17 -8.03 12.82
C TYR A 145 -19.07 -7.17 11.91
N GLU A 146 -19.29 -5.89 12.25
CA GLU A 146 -20.05 -4.94 11.42
C GLU A 146 -19.50 -4.89 9.98
N LYS A 147 -18.17 -4.84 9.83
CA LYS A 147 -17.50 -4.83 8.51
C LYS A 147 -17.69 -6.13 7.75
N VAL A 148 -17.64 -7.28 8.42
CA VAL A 148 -17.88 -8.59 7.78
C VAL A 148 -19.31 -8.67 7.27
N VAL A 149 -20.30 -8.29 8.09
CA VAL A 149 -21.72 -8.30 7.70
C VAL A 149 -21.96 -7.38 6.50
N ARG A 150 -21.39 -6.18 6.50
CA ARG A 150 -21.50 -5.25 5.36
C ARG A 150 -20.93 -5.88 4.08
N LEU A 151 -19.76 -6.49 4.14
CA LEU A 151 -19.15 -7.16 2.99
C LEU A 151 -19.99 -8.32 2.47
N ASP A 152 -20.61 -9.11 3.36
CA ASP A 152 -21.48 -10.21 2.94
C ASP A 152 -22.73 -9.71 2.19
N ILE A 153 -23.30 -8.58 2.63
CA ILE A 153 -24.40 -7.91 1.92
C ILE A 153 -23.92 -7.42 0.55
N ASP A 154 -22.78 -6.71 0.51
CA ASP A 154 -22.21 -6.20 -0.75
C ASP A 154 -21.94 -7.35 -1.75
N ILE A 155 -21.40 -8.48 -1.29
CA ILE A 155 -21.16 -9.66 -2.14
C ILE A 155 -22.48 -10.22 -2.68
N LYS A 156 -23.52 -10.34 -1.84
CA LYS A 156 -24.84 -10.82 -2.26
C LYS A 156 -25.44 -9.90 -3.33
N ASP A 157 -25.38 -8.60 -3.13
CA ASP A 157 -25.91 -7.61 -4.07
C ASP A 157 -25.20 -7.70 -5.42
N VAL A 158 -23.89 -7.86 -5.41
CA VAL A 158 -23.11 -8.00 -6.65
C VAL A 158 -23.43 -9.31 -7.36
N ILE A 159 -23.64 -10.42 -6.63
CA ILE A 159 -24.10 -11.70 -7.22
C ILE A 159 -25.47 -11.53 -7.88
N LEU A 160 -26.42 -10.85 -7.23
CA LEU A 160 -27.72 -10.56 -7.81
C LEU A 160 -27.60 -9.73 -9.09
N LEU A 161 -26.68 -8.76 -9.09
CA LEU A 161 -26.42 -7.89 -10.21
C LEU A 161 -25.78 -8.64 -11.41
N VAL A 162 -24.85 -9.57 -11.14
CA VAL A 162 -24.32 -10.50 -12.16
C VAL A 162 -25.44 -11.35 -12.77
N ARG A 163 -26.30 -11.95 -11.93
CA ARG A 163 -27.44 -12.75 -12.40
C ARG A 163 -28.39 -11.93 -13.28
N ARG A 164 -28.63 -10.66 -12.93
CA ARG A 164 -29.46 -9.75 -13.72
C ARG A 164 -28.87 -9.47 -15.10
N TYR A 165 -27.56 -9.22 -15.18
CA TYR A 165 -26.90 -9.00 -16.47
C TYR A 165 -26.80 -10.26 -17.32
N GLU A 166 -26.53 -11.41 -16.71
CA GLU A 166 -26.56 -12.70 -17.42
C GLU A 166 -27.96 -13.02 -17.95
N ARG A 167 -29.02 -12.75 -17.16
CA ARG A 167 -30.40 -12.86 -17.63
C ARG A 167 -30.67 -11.97 -18.84
N ALA A 168 -30.30 -10.69 -18.76
CA ALA A 168 -30.48 -9.75 -19.87
C ALA A 168 -29.71 -10.19 -21.13
N ARG A 169 -28.49 -10.69 -20.95
CA ARG A 169 -27.67 -11.26 -22.04
C ARG A 169 -28.35 -12.47 -22.70
N LYS A 170 -28.90 -13.39 -21.90
CA LYS A 170 -29.56 -14.60 -22.39
C LYS A 170 -30.87 -14.28 -23.14
N LEU A 171 -31.69 -13.36 -22.62
CA LEU A 171 -32.89 -12.88 -23.30
C LEU A 171 -32.59 -12.19 -24.63
N ALA A 172 -31.49 -11.42 -24.69
CA ALA A 172 -31.06 -10.79 -25.94
C ALA A 172 -30.59 -11.81 -27.00
N LEU A 173 -30.16 -13.00 -26.58
CA LEU A 173 -29.76 -14.09 -27.49
C LEU A 173 -30.95 -14.96 -27.89
N ASN A 174 -31.79 -15.33 -26.92
CA ASN A 174 -32.99 -16.15 -27.09
C ASN A 174 -34.17 -15.48 -26.35
N PRO A 175 -35.13 -14.87 -27.06
CA PRO A 175 -36.28 -14.20 -26.44
C PRO A 175 -37.14 -15.14 -25.58
N ASN A 176 -37.28 -16.41 -26.01
CA ASN A 176 -38.11 -17.42 -25.34
C ASN A 176 -37.34 -18.23 -24.28
N TYR A 177 -36.18 -17.75 -23.81
CA TYR A 177 -35.31 -18.51 -22.91
C TYR A 177 -35.97 -19.00 -21.60
N TYR A 178 -37.09 -18.42 -21.19
CA TYR A 178 -37.84 -18.80 -19.99
C TYR A 178 -39.23 -19.40 -20.26
N ASP A 179 -39.65 -19.52 -21.52
CA ASP A 179 -40.95 -20.15 -21.84
C ASP A 179 -40.87 -21.69 -21.85
N ASP A 180 -39.65 -22.25 -21.88
CA ASP A 180 -39.36 -23.69 -21.93
C ASP A 180 -38.93 -24.30 -20.58
N SER A 181 -39.03 -23.57 -19.46
CA SER A 181 -38.55 -24.02 -18.13
C SER A 181 -39.58 -23.93 -17.02
#